data_AF-A0AAW7QN26-F1
#
_entry.id   AF-A0AAW7QN26-F1
#
_cell.length_a   1.000
_cell.length_b   1.000
_cell.length_c   1.000
_cell.angle_alpha   90.00
_cell.angle_beta   90.00
_cell.angle_gamma   90.00
#
_symmetry.space_group_name_H-M   'P 1'
#
loop_
_entity.id
_entity.type
_entity.pdbx_description
1 polymer ?
#
loop_
_entity_poly.entity_id
_entity_poly.type
_entity_poly.pdbx_seq_one_letter_code
_entity_poly.pdbx_strand_id
1 'polypeptide(L)'
;MAALIPKGFISPKPLLRVLALRFAIETMGGDAIITDFMRLALANVIVTTAGNVGFGPEVYRLPPRDDADVLGAFARMIQRMIDDVNTIRGRHRAPFPPAHVYHDDARLLSSLAQCPPIGIVITSPPYPNEKDYTRSTRLESVLLGLLNTRHDVRTLKEHLLRSNSRNVFAGDDDDKYIADIPTIRQIAEEIETQRVKLGKTSGFERLYHRVTRLYFGGMYRHFAALFPKLRPGARCAYVVGDQMSFFRVHIRTAHLLADVAHKVGYTVEGIELWRTRRSTVTGNDLAEYVLILRRP
;
A
#
# COMPACT_ATOMS: atom_id res chain seq x y z
N MET A 1 -23.46 1.91 3.98
CA MET A 1 -22.93 2.30 2.65
C MET A 1 -22.87 3.81 2.40
N ALA A 2 -23.97 4.54 2.19
CA ALA A 2 -23.94 5.94 1.70
C ALA A 2 -23.02 6.91 2.49
N ALA A 3 -23.03 6.86 3.83
CA ALA A 3 -22.17 7.69 4.68
C ALA A 3 -20.66 7.35 4.65
N LEU A 4 -20.25 6.31 3.90
CA LEU A 4 -18.85 5.93 3.69
C LEU A 4 -18.31 6.32 2.32
N ILE A 5 -19.20 6.46 1.31
CA ILE A 5 -18.83 6.89 -0.04
C ILE A 5 -18.33 8.36 0.05
N PRO A 6 -17.12 8.68 -0.44
CA PRO A 6 -16.63 10.06 -0.43
C PRO A 6 -17.53 11.01 -1.24
N LYS A 7 -17.90 12.17 -0.68
CA LYS A 7 -18.92 13.07 -1.26
C LYS A 7 -18.52 13.56 -2.67
N GLY A 8 -19.32 13.17 -3.66
CA GLY A 8 -19.16 13.54 -5.07
C GLY A 8 -18.16 12.69 -5.87
N PHE A 9 -17.57 11.64 -5.28
CA PHE A 9 -16.67 10.72 -5.98
C PHE A 9 -17.41 9.72 -6.89
N ILE A 10 -18.74 9.71 -6.89
CA ILE A 10 -19.58 9.03 -7.88
C ILE A 10 -20.91 9.78 -8.00
N SER A 11 -21.47 9.81 -9.20
CA SER A 11 -22.77 10.46 -9.49
C SER A 11 -23.94 9.47 -9.34
N PRO A 12 -25.20 9.92 -9.21
CA PRO A 12 -26.34 9.04 -8.95
C PRO A 12 -26.59 7.95 -10.01
N LYS A 13 -26.61 8.27 -11.31
CA LYS A 13 -26.86 7.26 -12.36
C LYS A 13 -25.72 6.21 -12.45
N PRO A 14 -24.42 6.58 -12.49
CA PRO A 14 -23.34 5.60 -12.42
C PRO A 14 -23.36 4.75 -11.16
N LEU A 15 -23.71 5.32 -10.00
CA LEU A 15 -23.86 4.58 -8.75
C LEU A 15 -24.96 3.50 -8.86
N LEU A 16 -26.14 3.85 -9.38
CA LEU A 16 -27.22 2.89 -9.58
C LEU A 16 -26.81 1.76 -10.55
N ARG A 17 -26.11 2.09 -11.65
CA ARG A 17 -25.58 1.10 -12.59
C ARG A 17 -24.55 0.16 -11.95
N VAL A 18 -23.64 0.69 -11.14
CA VAL A 18 -22.66 -0.12 -10.38
C VAL A 18 -23.36 -1.05 -9.39
N LEU A 19 -24.36 -0.56 -8.65
CA LEU A 19 -25.08 -1.37 -7.67
C LEU A 19 -25.92 -2.47 -8.32
N ALA A 20 -26.58 -2.17 -9.45
CA ALA A 20 -27.32 -3.15 -10.23
C ALA A 20 -26.38 -4.25 -10.80
N LEU A 21 -25.22 -3.86 -11.34
CA LEU A 21 -24.23 -4.80 -11.85
C LEU A 21 -23.60 -5.64 -10.73
N ARG A 22 -23.28 -5.04 -9.58
CA ARG A 22 -22.84 -5.78 -8.39
C ARG A 22 -23.88 -6.82 -7.96
N PHE A 23 -25.14 -6.41 -7.84
CA PHE A 23 -26.24 -7.30 -7.48
C PHE A 23 -26.36 -8.47 -8.45
N ALA A 24 -26.27 -8.23 -9.77
CA ALA A 24 -26.25 -9.29 -10.78
C ALA A 24 -25.07 -10.26 -10.58
N ILE A 25 -23.85 -9.76 -10.37
CA ILE A 25 -22.65 -10.60 -10.11
C ILE A 25 -22.82 -11.45 -8.83
N GLU A 26 -23.41 -10.88 -7.78
CA GLU A 26 -23.61 -11.56 -6.49
C GLU A 26 -24.79 -12.55 -6.50
N THR A 27 -25.78 -12.36 -7.38
CA THR A 27 -26.96 -13.23 -7.48
C THR A 27 -26.90 -14.28 -8.58
N MET A 28 -25.89 -14.21 -9.47
CA MET A 28 -25.70 -15.17 -10.57
C MET A 28 -25.50 -16.63 -10.08
N GLY A 29 -25.13 -16.84 -8.81
CA GLY A 29 -25.02 -18.19 -8.22
C GLY A 29 -23.87 -19.05 -8.76
N GLY A 30 -22.85 -18.41 -9.37
CA GLY A 30 -21.67 -19.08 -9.90
C GLY A 30 -20.63 -19.46 -8.85
N ASP A 31 -19.54 -20.08 -9.31
CA ASP A 31 -18.34 -20.33 -8.52
C ASP A 31 -17.78 -19.02 -7.94
N ALA A 32 -17.38 -19.04 -6.66
CA ALA A 32 -16.76 -17.91 -5.97
C ALA A 32 -15.57 -17.32 -6.74
N ILE A 33 -14.77 -18.15 -7.43
CA ILE A 33 -13.65 -17.70 -8.28
C ILE A 33 -14.15 -16.82 -9.43
N ILE A 34 -15.28 -17.17 -10.05
CA ILE A 34 -15.90 -16.39 -11.13
C ILE A 34 -16.49 -15.09 -10.56
N THR A 35 -17.17 -15.16 -9.42
CA THR A 35 -17.71 -13.97 -8.73
C THR A 35 -16.60 -12.99 -8.34
N ASP A 36 -15.47 -13.46 -7.84
CA ASP A 36 -14.36 -12.58 -7.46
C ASP A 36 -13.57 -12.04 -8.66
N PHE A 37 -13.42 -12.83 -9.74
CA PHE A 37 -12.91 -12.34 -11.03
C PHE A 37 -13.79 -11.21 -11.58
N MET A 38 -15.11 -11.35 -11.50
CA MET A 38 -16.05 -10.29 -11.88
C MET A 38 -15.99 -9.09 -10.94
N ARG A 39 -15.91 -9.29 -9.62
CA ARG A 39 -15.73 -8.18 -8.65
C ARG A 39 -14.45 -7.39 -8.89
N LEU A 40 -13.36 -8.04 -9.29
CA LEU A 40 -12.11 -7.38 -9.65
C LEU A 40 -12.26 -6.49 -10.90
N ALA A 41 -12.95 -6.98 -11.93
CA ALA A 41 -13.28 -6.17 -13.10
C ALA A 41 -14.17 -4.96 -12.72
N LEU A 42 -15.17 -5.18 -11.86
CA LEU A 42 -16.03 -4.11 -11.35
C LEU A 42 -15.26 -3.09 -10.50
N ALA A 43 -14.28 -3.51 -9.69
CA ALA A 43 -13.40 -2.63 -8.92
C ALA A 43 -12.71 -1.61 -9.83
N ASN A 44 -12.17 -2.06 -10.97
CA ASN A 44 -11.55 -1.19 -11.95
C ASN A 44 -12.56 -0.20 -12.54
N VAL A 45 -13.71 -0.70 -13.03
CA VAL A 45 -14.77 0.13 -13.65
C VAL A 45 -15.32 1.18 -12.70
N ILE A 46 -15.46 0.86 -11.41
CA ILE A 46 -15.86 1.82 -10.36
C ILE A 46 -14.93 3.03 -10.35
N VAL A 47 -13.62 2.81 -10.42
CA VAL A 47 -12.60 3.85 -10.32
C VAL A 47 -12.40 4.59 -11.65
N THR A 48 -12.30 3.87 -12.76
CA THR A 48 -11.94 4.44 -14.07
C THR A 48 -13.11 5.04 -14.83
N THR A 49 -14.33 4.51 -14.64
CA THR A 49 -15.47 4.80 -15.52
C THR A 49 -16.69 5.31 -14.78
N ALA A 50 -17.09 4.71 -13.66
CA ALA A 50 -18.29 5.15 -12.93
C ALA A 50 -18.01 6.34 -12.02
N GLY A 51 -16.88 6.30 -11.30
CA GLY A 51 -16.48 7.29 -10.30
C GLY A 51 -15.88 8.56 -10.90
N ASN A 52 -16.00 9.66 -10.18
CA ASN A 52 -15.37 10.94 -10.47
C ASN A 52 -13.99 11.00 -9.79
N VAL A 53 -13.15 9.99 -10.03
CA VAL A 53 -11.86 9.78 -9.32
C VAL A 53 -10.70 10.23 -10.21
N GLY A 54 -9.85 11.13 -9.69
CA GLY A 54 -8.60 11.54 -10.30
C GLY A 54 -7.40 11.13 -9.45
N PHE A 55 -6.29 10.77 -10.09
CA PHE A 55 -5.04 10.36 -9.44
C PHE A 55 -3.96 11.41 -9.66
N GLY A 56 -3.45 11.98 -8.57
CA GLY A 56 -2.29 12.87 -8.55
C GLY A 56 -1.32 12.47 -7.45
N PRO A 57 -0.65 13.43 -6.78
CA PRO A 57 0.08 13.16 -5.53
C PRO A 57 -0.81 12.49 -4.47
N GLU A 58 -2.08 12.89 -4.43
CA GLU A 58 -3.19 12.33 -3.65
C GLU A 58 -4.40 12.08 -4.58
N VAL A 59 -5.36 11.28 -4.14
CA VAL A 59 -6.63 11.07 -4.85
C VAL A 59 -7.55 12.28 -4.69
N TYR A 60 -8.06 12.77 -5.82
CA TYR A 60 -8.92 13.96 -5.93
C TYR A 60 -10.21 13.68 -6.69
N ARG A 61 -11.14 14.63 -6.66
CA ARG A 61 -12.46 14.53 -7.29
C ARG A 61 -12.44 15.22 -8.66
N LEU A 62 -12.79 14.49 -9.71
CA LEU A 62 -13.03 15.04 -11.05
C LEU A 62 -14.40 15.76 -11.11
N PRO A 63 -14.67 16.57 -12.16
CA PRO A 63 -16.01 17.08 -12.42
C PRO A 63 -17.04 15.94 -12.48
N PRO A 64 -18.26 16.13 -11.94
CA PRO A 64 -19.27 15.09 -11.95
C PRO A 64 -19.79 14.82 -13.37
N ARG A 65 -19.79 13.55 -13.78
CA ARG A 65 -20.50 13.08 -14.98
C ARG A 65 -21.98 12.83 -14.67
N ASP A 66 -22.89 13.05 -15.62
CA ASP A 66 -24.31 12.70 -15.45
C ASP A 66 -24.50 11.17 -15.39
N ASP A 67 -23.94 10.45 -16.37
CA ASP A 67 -24.03 9.00 -16.50
C ASP A 67 -22.71 8.37 -17.02
N ALA A 68 -22.63 7.04 -17.05
CA ALA A 68 -21.51 6.28 -17.59
C ALA A 68 -21.95 4.91 -18.15
N ASP A 69 -21.30 4.45 -19.23
CA ASP A 69 -21.41 3.07 -19.73
C ASP A 69 -20.68 2.09 -18.81
N VAL A 70 -21.26 1.81 -17.65
CA VAL A 70 -20.71 0.88 -16.65
C VAL A 70 -20.70 -0.55 -17.18
N LEU A 71 -21.78 -0.99 -17.85
CA LEU A 71 -21.91 -2.37 -18.33
C LEU A 71 -20.96 -2.67 -19.49
N GLY A 72 -20.87 -1.80 -20.49
CA GLY A 72 -19.93 -1.97 -21.59
C GLY A 72 -18.48 -1.83 -21.14
N ALA A 73 -18.17 -0.94 -20.19
CA ALA A 73 -16.83 -0.86 -19.62
C ALA A 73 -16.45 -2.13 -18.84
N PHE A 74 -17.40 -2.71 -18.10
CA PHE A 74 -17.24 -4.00 -17.45
C PHE A 74 -17.01 -5.14 -18.43
N ALA A 75 -17.82 -5.26 -19.48
CA ALA A 75 -17.62 -6.28 -20.52
C ALA A 75 -16.24 -6.16 -21.19
N ARG A 76 -15.80 -4.93 -21.52
CA ARG A 76 -14.45 -4.66 -22.05
C ARG A 76 -13.33 -4.99 -21.08
N MET A 77 -13.53 -4.79 -19.77
CA MET A 77 -12.56 -5.14 -18.74
C MET A 77 -12.46 -6.66 -18.53
N ILE A 78 -13.59 -7.36 -18.48
CA ILE A 78 -13.66 -8.82 -18.42
C ILE A 78 -12.92 -9.44 -19.61
N GLN A 79 -13.19 -8.97 -20.84
CA GLN A 79 -12.50 -9.50 -22.02
C GLN A 79 -10.99 -9.28 -21.94
N ARG A 80 -10.53 -8.09 -21.54
CA ARG A 80 -9.10 -7.82 -21.32
C ARG A 80 -8.47 -8.78 -20.31
N MET A 81 -9.12 -8.99 -19.16
CA MET A 81 -8.62 -9.90 -18.13
C MET A 81 -8.55 -11.36 -18.63
N ILE A 82 -9.49 -11.78 -19.49
CA ILE A 82 -9.47 -13.08 -20.17
C ILE A 82 -8.30 -13.15 -21.17
N ASP A 83 -8.09 -12.10 -21.97
CA ASP A 83 -7.02 -12.02 -22.97
C ASP A 83 -5.62 -12.01 -22.31
N ASP A 84 -5.47 -11.34 -21.16
CA ASP A 84 -4.25 -11.35 -20.35
C ASP A 84 -3.93 -12.76 -19.85
N VAL A 85 -4.92 -13.46 -19.28
CA VAL A 85 -4.78 -14.87 -18.84
C VAL A 85 -4.44 -15.79 -20.00
N ASN A 86 -5.11 -15.65 -21.15
CA ASN A 86 -4.83 -16.44 -22.34
C ASN A 86 -3.42 -16.17 -22.90
N THR A 87 -2.96 -14.92 -22.88
CA THR A 87 -1.60 -14.54 -23.29
C THR A 87 -0.55 -15.19 -22.40
N ILE A 88 -0.77 -15.22 -21.08
CA ILE A 88 0.12 -15.88 -20.12
C ILE A 88 0.12 -17.40 -20.35
N ARG A 89 -1.05 -18.03 -20.49
CA ARG A 89 -1.18 -19.47 -20.77
C ARG A 89 -0.58 -19.89 -22.10
N GLY A 90 -0.64 -19.03 -23.13
CA GLY A 90 -0.01 -19.29 -24.43
C GLY A 90 1.52 -19.25 -24.40
N ARG A 91 2.12 -18.50 -23.46
CA ARG A 91 3.58 -18.40 -23.28
C ARG A 91 4.14 -19.50 -22.37
N HIS A 92 3.37 -19.97 -21.38
CA HIS A 92 3.81 -20.98 -20.41
C HIS A 92 3.24 -22.36 -20.71
N ARG A 93 4.09 -23.27 -21.20
CA ARG A 93 3.71 -24.67 -21.51
C ARG A 93 3.64 -25.60 -20.29
N ALA A 94 4.27 -25.22 -19.18
CA ALA A 94 4.24 -25.98 -17.94
C ALA A 94 3.11 -25.48 -17.02
N PRO A 95 2.53 -26.35 -16.16
CA PRO A 95 1.60 -25.91 -15.12
C PRO A 95 2.24 -24.86 -14.20
N PHE A 96 1.46 -23.87 -13.78
CA PHE A 96 1.88 -22.94 -12.74
C PHE A 96 1.96 -23.67 -11.39
N PRO A 97 2.94 -23.36 -10.53
CA PRO A 97 2.95 -23.85 -9.16
C PRO A 97 1.73 -23.30 -8.39
N PRO A 98 1.27 -23.98 -7.32
CA PRO A 98 0.17 -23.49 -6.51
C PRO A 98 0.51 -22.13 -5.90
N ALA A 99 -0.45 -21.21 -5.95
CA ALA A 99 -0.36 -19.89 -5.34
C ALA A 99 -1.30 -19.81 -4.14
N HIS A 100 -0.79 -19.25 -3.04
CA HIS A 100 -1.56 -19.04 -1.81
C HIS A 100 -1.60 -17.54 -1.49
N VAL A 101 -2.79 -17.04 -1.16
CA VAL A 101 -3.02 -15.64 -0.79
C VAL A 101 -3.50 -15.61 0.66
N TYR A 102 -2.86 -14.77 1.47
CA TYR A 102 -3.17 -14.61 2.90
C TYR A 102 -3.54 -13.15 3.18
N HIS A 103 -4.63 -12.94 3.92
CA HIS A 103 -5.02 -11.62 4.42
C HIS A 103 -4.47 -11.47 5.84
N ASP A 104 -3.38 -10.72 6.00
CA ASP A 104 -2.60 -10.65 7.25
C ASP A 104 -1.88 -9.29 7.40
N ASP A 105 -1.49 -8.95 8.62
CA ASP A 105 -0.61 -7.81 8.90
C ASP A 105 0.85 -8.27 8.71
N ALA A 106 1.58 -7.59 7.80
CA ALA A 106 2.97 -7.90 7.50
C ALA A 106 3.93 -7.71 8.71
N ARG A 107 3.49 -7.05 9.78
CA ARG A 107 4.20 -6.90 11.07
C ARG A 107 4.00 -8.10 12.02
N LEU A 108 3.15 -9.06 11.65
CA LEU A 108 2.79 -10.26 12.43
C LEU A 108 3.06 -11.54 11.63
N LEU A 109 2.58 -11.61 10.39
CA LEU A 109 2.73 -12.77 9.49
C LEU A 109 2.25 -14.09 10.13
N SER A 110 1.20 -14.02 10.95
CA SER A 110 0.63 -15.14 11.71
C SER A 110 0.13 -16.26 10.80
N SER A 111 -0.46 -15.91 9.65
CA SER A 111 -0.98 -16.84 8.64
C SER A 111 0.13 -17.70 8.01
N LEU A 112 1.37 -17.21 8.05
CA LEU A 112 2.56 -17.93 7.56
C LEU A 112 3.19 -18.83 8.63
N ALA A 113 2.50 -19.16 9.74
CA ALA A 113 3.05 -20.01 10.79
C ALA A 113 3.25 -21.48 10.36
N GLN A 114 2.39 -22.00 9.47
CA GLN A 114 2.44 -23.38 8.96
C GLN A 114 3.03 -23.48 7.54
N CYS A 115 3.57 -22.39 7.00
CA CYS A 115 4.19 -22.38 5.67
C CYS A 115 5.60 -22.96 5.72
N PRO A 116 6.05 -23.67 4.65
CA PRO A 116 7.45 -24.06 4.51
C PRO A 116 8.39 -22.84 4.58
N PRO A 117 9.65 -23.01 5.05
CA PRO A 117 10.61 -21.92 5.14
C PRO A 117 10.85 -21.20 3.80
N ILE A 118 10.70 -19.87 3.81
CA ILE A 118 10.63 -19.02 2.63
C ILE A 118 12.03 -18.80 2.04
N GLY A 119 12.28 -19.26 0.81
CA GLY A 119 13.61 -19.13 0.18
C GLY A 119 13.94 -17.76 -0.41
N ILE A 120 12.93 -16.99 -0.85
CA ILE A 120 13.06 -15.68 -1.50
C ILE A 120 11.88 -14.80 -1.07
N VAL A 121 12.13 -13.51 -0.80
CA VAL A 121 11.10 -12.48 -0.64
C VAL A 121 11.36 -11.34 -1.63
N ILE A 122 10.33 -10.91 -2.35
CA ILE A 122 10.38 -9.71 -3.21
C ILE A 122 9.17 -8.86 -2.85
N THR A 123 9.39 -7.59 -2.47
CA THR A 123 8.30 -6.72 -2.02
C THR A 123 8.64 -5.23 -2.19
N SER A 124 7.61 -4.38 -2.11
CA SER A 124 7.72 -2.92 -2.08
C SER A 124 6.82 -2.39 -0.95
N PRO A 125 7.34 -2.21 0.28
CA PRO A 125 6.54 -1.70 1.40
C PRO A 125 6.12 -0.23 1.16
N PRO A 126 5.05 0.26 1.80
CA PRO A 126 4.61 1.65 1.64
C PRO A 126 5.66 2.63 2.16
N TYR A 127 6.03 3.64 1.37
CA TYR A 127 7.09 4.60 1.76
C TYR A 127 6.56 5.68 2.73
N PRO A 128 7.39 6.24 3.64
CA PRO A 128 7.00 7.30 4.57
C PRO A 128 6.89 8.64 3.84
N ASN A 129 5.81 8.81 3.07
CA ASN A 129 5.67 9.85 2.06
C ASN A 129 4.39 10.69 2.18
N GLU A 130 3.64 10.54 3.28
CA GLU A 130 2.35 11.20 3.53
C GLU A 130 1.23 10.78 2.56
N LYS A 131 1.28 9.59 1.95
CA LYS A 131 0.14 9.03 1.19
C LYS A 131 -0.81 8.19 2.07
N ASP A 132 -2.10 8.45 1.94
CA ASP A 132 -3.15 7.63 2.59
C ASP A 132 -3.80 6.67 1.58
N TYR A 133 -3.25 5.46 1.50
CA TYR A 133 -3.76 4.40 0.62
C TYR A 133 -5.25 4.07 0.87
N THR A 134 -5.72 4.17 2.12
CA THR A 134 -7.14 3.90 2.47
C THR A 134 -8.12 4.92 1.91
N ARG A 135 -7.65 6.11 1.52
CA ARG A 135 -8.45 7.08 0.76
C ARG A 135 -8.48 6.74 -0.73
N SER A 136 -7.39 6.18 -1.24
CA SER A 136 -7.21 5.92 -2.67
C SER A 136 -8.11 4.80 -3.17
N THR A 137 -8.29 3.74 -2.36
CA THR A 137 -9.13 2.58 -2.71
C THR A 137 -10.53 2.59 -2.07
N ARG A 138 -10.93 3.71 -1.47
CA ARG A 138 -12.14 3.76 -0.62
C ARG A 138 -13.43 3.54 -1.39
N LEU A 139 -13.50 4.00 -2.64
CA LEU A 139 -14.75 4.03 -3.39
C LEU A 139 -15.18 2.60 -3.75
N GLU A 140 -14.27 1.86 -4.37
CA GLU A 140 -14.43 0.47 -4.75
C GLU A 140 -14.55 -0.45 -3.53
N SER A 141 -13.74 -0.26 -2.48
CA SER A 141 -13.85 -1.06 -1.25
C SER A 141 -15.23 -0.92 -0.58
N VAL A 142 -15.82 0.28 -0.56
CA VAL A 142 -17.17 0.50 -0.01
C VAL A 142 -18.24 -0.04 -0.95
N LEU A 143 -18.13 0.19 -2.26
CA LEU A 143 -19.15 -0.23 -3.23
C LEU A 143 -19.19 -1.75 -3.45
N LEU A 144 -18.07 -2.44 -3.31
CA LEU A 144 -17.98 -3.91 -3.33
C LEU A 144 -18.29 -4.56 -1.97
N GLY A 145 -18.54 -3.77 -0.91
CA GLY A 145 -18.88 -4.31 0.41
C GLY A 145 -17.70 -4.86 1.22
N LEU A 146 -16.46 -4.52 0.85
CA LEU A 146 -15.26 -4.82 1.65
C LEU A 146 -15.15 -3.91 2.88
N LEU A 147 -15.73 -2.71 2.83
CA LEU A 147 -15.79 -1.74 3.93
C LEU A 147 -17.25 -1.26 4.12
N ASN A 148 -17.92 -1.77 5.15
CA ASN A 148 -19.35 -1.59 5.40
C ASN A 148 -19.65 -0.55 6.48
N THR A 149 -18.73 -0.38 7.44
CA THR A 149 -18.85 0.55 8.58
C THR A 149 -17.67 1.53 8.69
N ARG A 150 -17.79 2.55 9.55
CA ARG A 150 -16.66 3.43 9.90
C ARG A 150 -15.62 2.72 10.77
N HIS A 151 -16.02 1.68 11.48
CA HIS A 151 -15.12 0.85 12.27
C HIS A 151 -14.19 0.07 11.34
N ASP A 152 -14.70 -0.57 10.29
CA ASP A 152 -13.91 -1.33 9.31
C ASP A 152 -12.79 -0.47 8.69
N VAL A 153 -13.12 0.79 8.31
CA VAL A 153 -12.15 1.76 7.76
C VAL A 153 -11.06 2.10 8.80
N ARG A 154 -11.42 2.20 10.09
CA ARG A 154 -10.48 2.46 11.17
C ARG A 154 -9.61 1.25 11.46
N THR A 155 -10.21 0.07 11.59
CA THR A 155 -9.51 -1.21 11.80
C THR A 155 -8.53 -1.49 10.66
N LEU A 156 -8.89 -1.21 9.40
CA LEU A 156 -7.96 -1.28 8.27
C LEU A 156 -6.77 -0.33 8.47
N LYS A 157 -7.00 0.95 8.80
CA LYS A 157 -5.92 1.92 9.08
C LYS A 157 -5.01 1.49 10.22
N GLU A 158 -5.56 0.94 11.30
CA GLU A 158 -4.80 0.51 12.49
C GLU A 158 -3.83 -0.66 12.18
N HIS A 159 -4.11 -1.48 11.16
CA HIS A 159 -3.20 -2.54 10.67
C HIS A 159 -2.14 -2.09 9.65
N LEU A 160 -2.23 -0.88 9.07
CA LEU A 160 -1.24 -0.43 8.09
C LEU A 160 0.08 0.05 8.72
N LEU A 161 1.20 -0.10 8.00
CA LEU A 161 2.43 0.62 8.34
C LEU A 161 2.18 2.14 8.36
N ARG A 162 2.83 2.84 9.30
CA ARG A 162 2.58 4.27 9.58
C ARG A 162 3.28 5.19 8.58
N SER A 163 2.84 5.17 7.32
CA SER A 163 3.39 5.97 6.20
C SER A 163 2.86 7.40 6.10
N ASN A 164 1.84 7.76 6.89
CA ASN A 164 1.10 9.02 6.83
C ASN A 164 0.58 9.43 8.23
N SER A 165 0.62 10.73 8.52
CA SER A 165 0.21 11.35 9.79
C SER A 165 -1.23 11.04 10.24
N ARG A 166 -2.16 10.85 9.29
CA ARG A 166 -3.59 10.51 9.51
C ARG A 166 -3.84 9.06 9.90
N ASN A 167 -2.80 8.23 9.87
CA ASN A 167 -2.82 6.84 10.32
C ASN A 167 -2.07 6.66 11.65
N VAL A 168 -1.59 7.75 12.29
CA VAL A 168 -1.00 7.68 13.63
C VAL A 168 -2.10 7.73 14.69
N PHE A 169 -2.13 6.72 15.55
CA PHE A 169 -3.08 6.57 16.64
C PHE A 169 -2.41 6.83 18.00
N ALA A 170 -3.22 7.04 19.04
CA ALA A 170 -2.72 7.33 20.38
C ALA A 170 -1.89 6.17 20.97
N GLY A 171 -2.33 4.92 20.74
CA GLY A 171 -1.65 3.70 21.21
C GLY A 171 -0.50 3.20 20.33
N ASP A 172 -0.06 3.95 19.32
CA ASP A 172 1.08 3.55 18.48
C ASP A 172 2.41 3.67 19.24
N ASP A 173 3.09 2.54 19.43
CA ASP A 173 4.36 2.45 20.16
C ASP A 173 5.48 1.73 19.38
N ASP A 174 5.27 1.48 18.07
CA ASP A 174 6.23 0.79 17.20
C ASP A 174 7.63 1.46 17.20
N ASP A 175 7.73 2.75 17.50
CA ASP A 175 9.01 3.46 17.57
C ASP A 175 9.91 3.06 18.75
N LYS A 176 9.38 2.35 19.76
CA LYS A 176 10.20 1.81 20.85
C LYS A 176 11.24 0.79 20.36
N TYR A 177 10.96 0.09 19.26
CA TYR A 177 11.84 -0.95 18.71
C TYR A 177 13.05 -0.41 17.95
N ILE A 178 13.10 0.90 17.65
CA ILE A 178 14.17 1.55 16.90
C ILE A 178 14.83 2.71 17.66
N ALA A 179 14.50 2.89 18.95
CA ALA A 179 14.94 4.03 19.76
C ALA A 179 16.47 4.14 19.89
N ASP A 180 17.18 3.01 19.78
CA ASP A 180 18.63 2.90 19.84
C ASP A 180 19.34 3.07 18.49
N ILE A 181 18.62 3.12 17.36
CA ILE A 181 19.21 3.33 16.02
C ILE A 181 19.49 4.84 15.81
N PRO A 182 20.76 5.29 15.77
CA PRO A 182 21.06 6.73 15.77
C PRO A 182 20.61 7.45 14.48
N THR A 183 20.71 6.79 13.33
CA THR A 183 20.35 7.35 12.02
C THR A 183 18.86 7.69 11.91
N ILE A 184 17.98 6.83 12.46
CA ILE A 184 16.53 7.08 12.53
C ILE A 184 16.19 8.17 13.54
N ARG A 185 16.94 8.26 14.65
CA ARG A 185 16.79 9.36 15.61
C ARG A 185 17.14 10.70 14.96
N GLN A 186 18.30 10.77 14.31
CA GLN A 186 18.82 11.97 13.66
C GLN A 186 17.88 12.48 12.55
N ILE A 187 17.38 11.60 11.67
CA ILE A 187 16.47 12.03 10.59
C ILE A 187 15.12 12.55 11.14
N ALA A 188 14.64 12.00 12.26
CA ALA A 188 13.43 12.47 12.92
C ALA A 188 13.66 13.82 13.62
N GLU A 189 14.80 14.01 14.29
CA GLU A 189 15.22 15.29 14.89
C GLU A 189 15.39 16.37 13.81
N GLU A 190 15.98 16.04 12.65
CA GLU A 190 16.10 16.98 11.52
C GLU A 190 14.73 17.43 11.00
N ILE A 191 13.77 16.51 10.84
CA ILE A 191 12.38 16.83 10.45
C ILE A 191 11.73 17.78 11.46
N GLU A 192 11.94 17.56 12.76
CA GLU A 192 11.39 18.40 13.82
C GLU A 192 12.06 19.78 13.86
N THR A 193 13.38 19.86 13.68
CA THR A 193 14.10 21.13 13.54
C THR A 193 13.62 21.93 12.32
N GLN A 194 13.42 21.29 11.16
CA GLN A 194 12.83 21.97 10.00
C GLN A 194 11.39 22.41 10.26
N ARG A 195 10.58 21.62 10.98
CA ARG A 195 9.21 22.00 11.38
C ARG A 195 9.20 23.30 12.17
N VAL A 196 10.08 23.41 13.17
CA VAL A 196 10.22 24.60 14.02
C VAL A 196 10.72 25.79 13.20
N LYS A 197 11.78 25.62 12.40
CA LYS A 197 12.34 26.66 11.52
C LYS A 197 11.32 27.23 10.53
N LEU A 198 10.44 26.37 10.00
CA LEU A 198 9.38 26.75 9.04
C LEU A 198 8.08 27.24 9.73
N GLY A 199 8.04 27.35 11.06
CA GLY A 199 6.86 27.80 11.80
C GLY A 199 5.64 26.89 11.66
N LYS A 200 5.83 25.59 11.39
CA LYS A 200 4.74 24.67 11.03
C LYS A 200 4.03 24.11 12.26
N THR A 201 2.75 24.46 12.42
CA THR A 201 2.00 24.28 13.67
C THR A 201 0.78 23.39 13.56
N SER A 202 0.35 22.94 12.37
CA SER A 202 -0.84 22.09 12.24
C SER A 202 -0.64 20.73 12.91
N GLY A 203 -1.74 20.11 13.36
CA GLY A 203 -1.68 18.82 14.09
C GLY A 203 -1.00 17.69 13.31
N PHE A 204 -1.16 17.68 11.98
CA PHE A 204 -0.50 16.71 11.10
C PHE A 204 1.00 17.00 10.92
N GLU A 205 1.37 18.27 10.68
CA GLU A 205 2.77 18.69 10.53
C GLU A 205 3.59 18.42 11.81
N ARG A 206 2.99 18.55 13.00
CA ARG A 206 3.60 18.19 14.29
C ARG A 206 3.91 16.70 14.45
N LEU A 207 3.32 15.82 13.63
CA LEU A 207 3.52 14.37 13.72
C LEU A 207 4.60 13.85 12.76
N TYR A 208 5.12 14.63 11.81
CA TYR A 208 5.99 14.09 10.74
C TYR A 208 7.27 13.40 11.27
N HIS A 209 7.90 13.91 12.34
CA HIS A 209 9.04 13.25 12.97
C HIS A 209 8.62 11.90 13.60
N ARG A 210 7.45 11.84 14.26
CA ARG A 210 6.90 10.64 14.89
C ARG A 210 6.44 9.62 13.86
N VAL A 211 5.82 10.04 12.76
CA VAL A 211 5.46 9.19 11.61
C VAL A 211 6.71 8.48 11.08
N THR A 212 7.81 9.22 10.91
CA THR A 212 9.09 8.66 10.44
C THR A 212 9.60 7.57 11.39
N ARG A 213 9.60 7.83 12.71
CA ARG A 213 9.99 6.82 13.71
C ARG A 213 9.06 5.60 13.76
N LEU A 214 7.75 5.81 13.75
CA LEU A 214 6.74 4.75 13.74
C LEU A 214 6.79 3.89 12.47
N TYR A 215 7.12 4.50 11.32
CA TYR A 215 7.32 3.76 10.07
C TYR A 215 8.48 2.75 10.20
N PHE A 216 9.66 3.21 10.61
CA PHE A 216 10.83 2.33 10.76
C PHE A 216 10.65 1.31 11.90
N GLY A 217 9.94 1.69 12.97
CA GLY A 217 9.50 0.77 14.02
C GLY A 217 8.56 -0.35 13.54
N GLY A 218 7.59 0.00 12.69
CA GLY A 218 6.72 -0.98 12.04
C GLY A 218 7.49 -1.88 11.08
N MET A 219 8.49 -1.34 10.38
CA MET A 219 9.39 -2.14 9.53
C MET A 219 10.31 -3.06 10.34
N TYR A 220 10.78 -2.65 11.53
CA TYR A 220 11.46 -3.57 12.46
C TYR A 220 10.58 -4.77 12.77
N ARG A 221 9.30 -4.55 13.13
CA ARG A 221 8.35 -5.63 13.41
C ARG A 221 8.15 -6.55 12.21
N HIS A 222 8.03 -5.99 11.00
CA HIS A 222 7.96 -6.78 9.76
C HIS A 222 9.20 -7.67 9.57
N PHE A 223 10.41 -7.09 9.66
CA PHE A 223 11.65 -7.83 9.53
C PHE A 223 11.79 -8.92 10.60
N ALA A 224 11.43 -8.62 11.86
CA ALA A 224 11.50 -9.55 12.99
C ALA A 224 10.48 -10.68 12.90
N ALA A 225 9.25 -10.42 12.44
CA ALA A 225 8.22 -11.44 12.20
C ALA A 225 8.57 -12.35 11.02
N LEU A 226 9.23 -11.79 9.99
CA LEU A 226 9.66 -12.52 8.80
C LEU A 226 10.92 -13.38 9.07
N PHE A 227 11.89 -12.86 9.82
CA PHE A 227 13.20 -13.50 10.04
C PHE A 227 13.13 -15.00 10.42
N PRO A 228 12.34 -15.45 11.42
CA PRO A 228 12.28 -16.87 11.77
C PRO A 228 11.72 -17.75 10.64
N LYS A 229 10.90 -17.20 9.74
CA LYS A 229 10.23 -17.91 8.63
C LYS A 229 11.15 -18.14 7.41
N LEU A 230 12.34 -17.53 7.37
CA LEU A 230 13.15 -17.39 6.15
C LEU A 230 14.15 -18.51 5.79
N ARG A 231 14.41 -19.56 6.57
CA ARG A 231 15.58 -20.50 6.39
C ARG A 231 16.98 -19.83 6.32
N PRO A 232 18.08 -20.59 6.51
CA PRO A 232 19.43 -20.08 6.24
C PRO A 232 19.64 -19.72 4.76
N GLY A 233 20.37 -18.64 4.50
CA GLY A 233 20.76 -18.21 3.15
C GLY A 233 19.65 -17.66 2.25
N ALA A 234 18.41 -17.49 2.73
CA ALA A 234 17.37 -16.85 1.92
C ALA A 234 17.64 -15.36 1.70
N ARG A 235 17.15 -14.86 0.55
CA ARG A 235 17.34 -13.47 0.12
C ARG A 235 16.02 -12.71 0.09
N CYS A 236 16.05 -11.45 0.49
CA CYS A 236 14.92 -10.54 0.46
C CYS A 236 15.29 -9.28 -0.32
N ALA A 237 14.49 -8.93 -1.34
CA ALA A 237 14.62 -7.73 -2.14
C ALA A 237 13.48 -6.76 -1.82
N TYR A 238 13.83 -5.59 -1.27
CA TYR A 238 12.89 -4.54 -0.90
C TYR A 238 13.04 -3.33 -1.82
N VAL A 239 12.07 -3.13 -2.72
CA VAL A 239 12.03 -1.96 -3.61
C VAL A 239 11.47 -0.76 -2.84
N VAL A 240 12.31 0.24 -2.57
CA VAL A 240 11.92 1.40 -1.77
C VAL A 240 12.41 2.73 -2.34
N GLY A 241 11.50 3.70 -2.41
CA GLY A 241 11.78 5.06 -2.85
C GLY A 241 12.28 5.94 -1.72
N ASP A 242 13.30 6.77 -1.99
CA ASP A 242 13.67 7.89 -1.12
C ASP A 242 12.57 8.95 -1.09
N GLN A 243 12.39 9.62 0.06
CA GLN A 243 11.30 10.57 0.28
C GLN A 243 11.79 11.94 0.73
N MET A 244 11.03 12.98 0.35
CA MET A 244 11.21 14.38 0.77
C MET A 244 9.86 15.05 1.10
N SER A 245 8.88 14.25 1.54
CA SER A 245 7.53 14.73 1.88
C SER A 245 7.49 15.52 3.19
N PHE A 246 8.34 15.18 4.15
CA PHE A 246 8.41 15.84 5.45
C PHE A 246 9.42 16.99 5.41
N PHE A 247 8.92 18.21 5.14
CA PHE A 247 9.68 19.47 5.12
C PHE A 247 10.96 19.49 4.25
N ARG A 248 10.99 18.66 3.18
CA ARG A 248 12.15 18.49 2.29
C ARG A 248 13.39 17.85 2.92
N VAL A 249 13.28 17.28 4.12
CA VAL A 249 14.33 16.42 4.68
C VAL A 249 14.42 15.13 3.85
N HIS A 250 15.65 14.70 3.49
CA HIS A 250 15.88 13.58 2.58
C HIS A 250 15.96 12.25 3.34
N ILE A 251 14.85 11.51 3.33
CA ILE A 251 14.73 10.20 3.95
C ILE A 251 15.27 9.14 2.98
N ARG A 252 16.55 8.79 3.16
CA ARG A 252 17.27 7.72 2.45
C ARG A 252 16.74 6.35 2.86
N THR A 253 15.60 5.94 2.30
CA THR A 253 14.72 4.92 2.88
C THR A 253 15.37 3.53 2.88
N ALA A 254 16.08 3.16 1.80
CA ALA A 254 16.81 1.89 1.74
C ALA A 254 17.94 1.80 2.77
N HIS A 255 18.61 2.91 3.05
CA HIS A 255 19.76 2.96 3.97
C HIS A 255 19.28 2.84 5.42
N LEU A 256 18.24 3.60 5.79
CA LEU A 256 17.63 3.52 7.11
C LEU A 256 16.97 2.15 7.36
N LEU A 257 16.42 1.49 6.33
CA LEU A 257 15.93 0.11 6.44
C LEU A 257 17.07 -0.92 6.57
N ALA A 258 18.25 -0.65 6.01
CA ALA A 258 19.42 -1.51 6.19
C ALA A 258 19.87 -1.55 7.66
N ASP A 259 19.90 -0.39 8.34
CA ASP A 259 20.19 -0.31 9.78
C ASP A 259 19.18 -1.12 10.62
N VAL A 260 17.89 -1.01 10.30
CA VAL A 260 16.82 -1.74 10.98
C VAL A 260 16.92 -3.26 10.74
N ALA A 261 17.17 -3.67 9.49
CA ALA A 261 17.35 -5.07 9.15
C ALA A 261 18.60 -5.67 9.81
N HIS A 262 19.69 -4.91 9.86
CA HIS A 262 20.91 -5.31 10.57
C HIS A 262 20.65 -5.53 12.06
N LYS A 263 19.93 -4.63 12.73
CA LYS A 263 19.50 -4.78 14.14
C LYS A 263 18.70 -6.07 14.40
N VAL A 264 17.91 -6.53 13.43
CA VAL A 264 17.14 -7.79 13.53
C VAL A 264 18.03 -9.03 13.30
N GLY A 265 19.20 -8.88 12.68
CA GLY A 265 20.13 -9.97 12.39
C GLY A 265 20.23 -10.36 10.90
N TYR A 266 19.72 -9.54 9.98
CA TYR A 266 19.97 -9.73 8.54
C TYR A 266 21.39 -9.29 8.16
N THR A 267 21.99 -9.99 7.21
CA THR A 267 23.14 -9.47 6.45
C THR A 267 22.63 -8.54 5.35
N VAL A 268 23.17 -7.33 5.25
CA VAL A 268 22.92 -6.43 4.11
C VAL A 268 23.88 -6.81 2.99
N GLU A 269 23.36 -7.30 1.86
CA GLU A 269 24.20 -7.68 0.70
C GLU A 269 24.37 -6.52 -0.28
N GLY A 270 23.43 -5.57 -0.36
CA GLY A 270 23.55 -4.42 -1.25
C GLY A 270 22.38 -3.44 -1.19
N ILE A 271 22.60 -2.25 -1.75
CA ILE A 271 21.57 -1.24 -2.05
C ILE A 271 21.79 -0.78 -3.50
N GLU A 272 20.98 -1.30 -4.42
CA GLU A 272 21.13 -1.04 -5.86
C GLU A 272 20.14 0.02 -6.33
N LEU A 273 20.55 0.93 -7.22
CA LEU A 273 19.65 1.92 -7.82
C LEU A 273 18.73 1.22 -8.82
N TRP A 274 17.43 1.18 -8.53
CA TRP A 274 16.41 0.61 -9.42
C TRP A 274 16.04 1.59 -10.54
N ARG A 275 15.72 2.84 -10.17
CA ARG A 275 15.45 3.94 -11.10
C ARG A 275 15.47 5.29 -10.41
N THR A 276 15.51 6.37 -11.18
CA THR A 276 15.12 7.71 -10.74
C THR A 276 13.65 7.97 -11.05
N ARG A 277 12.98 8.75 -10.19
CA ARG A 277 11.60 9.20 -10.35
C ARG A 277 11.52 10.71 -10.13
N ARG A 278 11.02 11.44 -11.12
CA ARG A 278 10.92 12.90 -11.02
C ARG A 278 9.81 13.31 -10.06
N SER A 279 10.14 14.12 -9.07
CA SER A 279 9.18 14.67 -8.11
C SER A 279 8.38 15.80 -8.77
N THR A 280 7.08 15.61 -8.93
CA THR A 280 6.18 16.63 -9.48
C THR A 280 6.04 17.88 -8.60
N VAL A 281 6.49 17.83 -7.33
CA VAL A 281 6.38 18.94 -6.36
C VAL A 281 7.70 19.70 -6.17
N THR A 282 8.84 19.13 -6.58
CA THR A 282 10.15 19.79 -6.47
C THR A 282 10.91 19.90 -7.79
N GLY A 283 10.48 19.21 -8.85
CA GLY A 283 11.21 19.12 -10.12
C GLY A 283 12.44 18.20 -10.09
N ASN A 284 13.00 17.97 -8.89
CA ASN A 284 14.17 17.11 -8.64
C ASN A 284 13.84 15.62 -8.84
N ASP A 285 14.85 14.85 -9.21
CA ASP A 285 14.78 13.39 -9.22
C ASP A 285 15.01 12.82 -7.82
N LEU A 286 14.19 11.83 -7.45
CA LEU A 286 14.36 10.99 -6.27
C LEU A 286 14.74 9.59 -6.71
N ALA A 287 15.67 8.96 -5.99
CA ALA A 287 16.04 7.58 -6.25
C ALA A 287 14.99 6.60 -5.70
N GLU A 288 14.86 5.47 -6.38
CA GLU A 288 14.21 4.26 -5.89
C GLU A 288 15.26 3.14 -5.96
N TYR A 289 15.42 2.41 -4.86
CA TYR A 289 16.48 1.43 -4.67
C TYR A 289 15.91 0.03 -4.40
N VAL A 290 16.69 -1.00 -4.69
CA VAL A 290 16.49 -2.35 -4.15
C VAL A 290 17.44 -2.54 -2.98
N LEU A 291 16.90 -2.65 -1.76
CA LEU A 291 17.65 -3.12 -0.60
C LEU A 291 17.67 -4.66 -0.63
N ILE A 292 18.87 -5.24 -0.71
CA ILE A 292 19.10 -6.68 -0.77
C ILE A 292 19.60 -7.15 0.61
N LEU A 293 18.81 -8.03 1.24
CA LEU A 293 19.09 -8.61 2.54
C LEU A 293 19.23 -10.14 2.41
N ARG A 294 20.05 -10.75 3.26
CA ARG A 294 20.16 -12.20 3.41
C ARG A 294 19.95 -12.61 4.86
N ARG A 295 19.20 -13.69 5.09
CA ARG A 295 19.23 -14.40 6.39
C ARG A 295 20.56 -15.17 6.48
N PRO A 296 21.39 -14.95 7.52
CA PRO A 296 22.67 -15.61 7.69
C PRO A 296 22.64 -17.13 7.45
#